data_AF-A0A1F5GD17-F1
#
_entry.id   AF-A0A1F5GD17-F1
#
_cell.length_a   1.000
_cell.length_b   1.000
_cell.length_c   1.000
_cell.angle_alpha   90.00
_cell.angle_beta   90.00
_cell.angle_gamma   90.00
#
_symmetry.space_group_name_H-M   'P 1'
#
loop_
_entity.id
_entity.type
_entity.pdbx_description
1 polymer ?
#
loop_
_entity_poly.entity_id
_entity_poly.type
_entity_poly.pdbx_seq_one_letter_code
_entity_poly.pdbx_strand_id
1 'polypeptide(L)'
;MSPERAQDREILDIRVNKEEVEFPTDPEKRFEAVFSAIGNSEAKCLTLLCLSDNPITITDLHNRFIDESSRVWETALSTQASYCDKTLIPIGLVSEADIVYYGSSEYVTGYRLTNTGKKYGQPIAACLIQKSADFAPSLYKIFGPTSKGGGETRSVINRTKILKELCFNTLPQRRVDLVLMLNINEMSISKHLELFAQLGLVIYTFADPEIKGLYKYRLKEQAQKDKVVQVLNYRSLTGRVADLIFKYKTVDRNFLVNHLKDKYPKRPEDSLASDISAVLSGFIKQDIVEHEFFVASKIQSQVQITLEGKRIVEELIQPIENSLADNEELLNNWRKISWRNYISEAIIKHKDSSGHSKQLPQEELYLMVLEVIRSNPGIRPKEIRSQLHHRPDIQLRNLVRQSLVRAERQGKAVHYYAAEVS
;
A
#
# COMPACT_ATOMS: atom_id res chain seq x y z
N MET A 1 40.09 8.17 25.03
CA MET A 1 40.92 7.76 23.88
C MET A 1 39.99 7.58 22.68
N SER A 2 40.05 8.27 21.54
CA SER A 2 40.64 9.54 21.14
C SER A 2 39.66 10.11 20.09
N PRO A 3 39.38 11.42 20.06
CA PRO A 3 38.43 12.00 19.13
C PRO A 3 39.12 12.37 17.80
N GLU A 4 39.31 11.40 16.91
CA GLU A 4 39.56 11.72 15.49
C GLU A 4 38.22 11.92 14.79
N ARG A 5 37.66 13.12 15.01
CA ARG A 5 36.60 13.66 14.15
C ARG A 5 37.17 13.83 12.75
N ALA A 6 36.37 13.51 11.74
CA ALA A 6 36.65 13.68 10.32
C ALA A 6 37.59 14.86 10.04
N GLN A 7 38.87 14.55 9.83
CA GLN A 7 39.72 15.48 9.10
C GLN A 7 39.14 15.56 7.70
N ASP A 8 38.88 16.77 7.23
CA ASP A 8 38.69 17.07 5.82
C ASP A 8 39.95 16.58 5.09
N ARG A 9 39.97 15.30 4.70
CA ARG A 9 41.06 14.74 3.92
C ARG A 9 41.03 15.44 2.58
N GLU A 10 42.07 16.21 2.30
CA GLU A 10 42.19 16.95 1.06
C GLU A 10 42.21 15.96 -0.12
N ILE A 11 41.32 16.18 -1.09
CA ILE A 11 41.23 15.34 -2.29
C ILE A 11 42.35 15.77 -3.24
N LEU A 12 43.21 14.82 -3.59
CA LEU A 12 44.35 15.02 -4.49
C LEU A 12 43.96 14.86 -5.97
N ASP A 13 43.13 13.86 -6.28
CA ASP A 13 42.69 13.55 -7.64
C ASP A 13 41.24 13.04 -7.64
N ILE A 14 40.50 13.34 -8.71
CA ILE A 14 39.12 12.89 -8.96
C ILE A 14 39.03 12.35 -10.38
N ARG A 15 38.66 11.07 -10.52
CA ARG A 15 38.36 10.43 -11.80
C ARG A 15 36.88 10.10 -11.90
N VAL A 16 36.23 10.62 -12.93
CA VAL A 16 34.83 10.29 -13.21
C VAL A 16 34.80 8.98 -13.98
N ASN A 17 34.33 7.92 -13.33
CA ASN A 17 34.45 6.55 -13.85
C ASN A 17 33.31 6.13 -14.79
N LYS A 18 32.18 6.82 -14.73
CA LYS A 18 30.97 6.49 -15.51
C LYS A 18 30.40 7.74 -16.14
N GLU A 19 30.00 7.63 -17.40
CA GLU A 19 29.20 8.67 -18.06
C GLU A 19 27.93 8.92 -17.23
N GLU A 20 27.62 10.20 -16.99
CA GLU A 20 26.42 10.57 -16.26
C GLU A 20 25.20 10.09 -17.03
N VAL A 21 24.25 9.47 -16.32
CA VAL A 21 23.00 9.01 -16.94
C VAL A 21 22.24 10.21 -17.49
N GLU A 22 21.85 10.13 -18.77
CA GLU A 22 21.09 11.20 -19.43
C GLU A 22 19.75 11.43 -18.71
N PHE A 23 19.52 12.67 -18.28
CA PHE A 23 18.29 13.04 -17.59
C PHE A 23 17.19 13.39 -18.62
N PRO A 24 15.92 12.98 -18.39
CA PRO A 24 14.85 13.25 -19.34
C PRO A 24 14.67 14.75 -19.65
N THR A 25 14.38 15.05 -20.91
CA THR A 25 14.06 16.41 -21.37
C THR A 25 12.58 16.74 -21.22
N ASP A 26 11.70 15.76 -21.41
CA ASP A 26 10.25 15.88 -21.29
C ASP A 26 9.82 16.12 -19.82
N PRO A 27 9.01 17.16 -19.52
CA PRO A 27 8.59 17.49 -18.15
C PRO A 27 7.88 16.35 -17.40
N GLU A 28 7.03 15.59 -18.06
CA GLU A 28 6.32 14.46 -17.43
C GLU A 28 7.31 13.36 -17.04
N LYS A 29 8.24 13.01 -17.96
CA LYS A 29 9.31 12.05 -17.66
C LYS A 29 10.27 12.56 -16.60
N ARG A 30 10.55 13.87 -16.52
CA ARG A 30 11.33 14.47 -15.42
C ARG A 30 10.64 14.26 -14.09
N PHE A 31 9.34 14.54 -14.02
CA PHE A 31 8.55 14.32 -12.82
C PHE A 31 8.54 12.85 -12.42
N GLU A 32 8.23 11.95 -13.35
CA GLU A 32 8.22 10.52 -13.05
C GLU A 32 9.58 10.04 -12.54
N ALA A 33 10.68 10.52 -13.13
CA ALA A 33 12.04 10.18 -12.74
C ALA A 33 12.38 10.68 -11.33
N VAL A 34 12.26 11.99 -11.06
CA VAL A 34 12.61 12.59 -9.77
C VAL A 34 11.68 12.11 -8.66
N PHE A 35 10.37 12.11 -8.89
CA PHE A 35 9.40 11.77 -7.87
C PHE A 35 9.43 10.27 -7.53
N SER A 36 9.69 9.40 -8.51
CA SER A 36 9.94 7.97 -8.21
C SER A 36 11.24 7.75 -7.43
N ALA A 37 12.23 8.61 -7.64
CA ALA A 37 13.51 8.53 -6.94
C ALA A 37 13.36 8.88 -5.47
N ILE A 38 12.84 10.08 -5.17
CA ILE A 38 12.87 10.67 -3.83
C ILE A 38 11.49 10.98 -3.22
N GLY A 39 10.44 11.07 -4.04
CA GLY A 39 9.09 11.46 -3.60
C GLY A 39 8.43 10.50 -2.61
N ASN A 40 8.99 9.30 -2.44
CA ASN A 40 8.47 8.27 -1.54
C ASN A 40 9.32 8.00 -0.29
N SER A 41 10.39 8.78 -0.05
CA SER A 41 11.29 8.51 1.07
C SER A 41 12.05 9.74 1.54
N GLU A 42 11.74 10.15 2.75
CA GLU A 42 12.46 11.14 3.54
C GLU A 42 13.94 10.76 3.70
N ALA A 43 14.25 9.46 3.88
CA ALA A 43 15.63 9.00 4.00
C ALA A 43 16.42 9.14 2.69
N LYS A 44 15.78 8.93 1.53
CA LYS A 44 16.40 9.19 0.23
C LYS A 44 16.60 10.69 0.01
N CYS A 45 15.62 11.52 0.42
CA CYS A 45 15.75 12.97 0.38
C CYS A 45 16.96 13.44 1.20
N LEU A 46 17.11 12.98 2.44
CA LEU A 46 18.26 13.33 3.28
C LEU A 46 19.58 12.87 2.67
N THR A 47 19.63 11.63 2.15
CA THR A 47 20.84 11.11 1.48
C THR A 47 21.26 12.03 0.34
N LEU A 48 20.32 12.51 -0.47
CA LEU A 48 20.61 13.46 -1.55
C LEU A 48 21.03 14.84 -1.03
N LEU A 49 20.45 15.32 0.08
CA LEU A 49 20.79 16.60 0.71
C LEU A 49 22.17 16.61 1.39
N CYS A 50 22.68 15.44 1.81
CA CYS A 50 24.02 15.29 2.40
C CYS A 50 25.16 15.28 1.36
N LEU A 51 24.84 15.15 0.07
CA LEU A 51 25.80 15.18 -1.02
C LEU A 51 26.08 16.61 -1.49
N SER A 52 27.24 16.80 -2.14
CA SER A 52 27.65 18.05 -2.79
C SER A 52 28.33 17.75 -4.13
N ASP A 53 28.83 18.79 -4.79
CA ASP A 53 29.61 18.68 -6.03
C ASP A 53 30.95 17.94 -5.79
N ASN A 54 31.44 17.95 -4.54
CA ASN A 54 32.64 17.23 -4.14
C ASN A 54 32.28 15.79 -3.75
N PRO A 55 32.95 14.78 -4.34
CA PRO A 55 32.70 13.39 -4.01
C PRO A 55 33.06 13.06 -2.56
N ILE A 56 32.22 12.27 -1.91
CA ILE A 56 32.44 11.74 -0.56
C ILE A 56 32.29 10.22 -0.54
N THR A 57 33.02 9.55 0.36
CA THR A 57 32.87 8.09 0.49
C THR A 57 31.51 7.71 1.05
N ILE A 58 31.13 6.44 0.90
CA ILE A 58 29.92 5.93 1.52
C ILE A 58 29.92 6.06 3.05
N THR A 59 31.09 5.90 3.68
CA THR A 59 31.25 6.03 5.13
C THR A 59 30.99 7.47 5.57
N ASP A 60 31.54 8.44 4.83
CA ASP A 60 31.33 9.86 5.13
C ASP A 60 29.87 10.27 4.90
N LEU A 61 29.25 9.79 3.80
CA LEU A 61 27.84 10.02 3.53
C LEU A 61 26.94 9.44 4.62
N HIS A 62 27.26 8.23 5.08
CA HIS A 62 26.53 7.59 6.17
C HIS A 62 26.65 8.39 7.47
N ASN A 63 27.85 8.78 7.87
CA ASN A 63 28.07 9.59 9.08
C ASN A 63 27.34 10.93 9.00
N ARG A 64 27.42 11.63 7.86
CA ARG A 64 26.67 12.87 7.62
C ARG A 64 25.16 12.66 7.74
N PHE A 65 24.61 11.58 7.19
CA PHE A 65 23.19 11.26 7.32
C PHE A 65 22.79 11.08 8.79
N ILE A 66 23.60 10.35 9.56
CA ILE A 66 23.36 10.10 10.98
C ILE A 66 23.40 11.40 11.78
N ASP A 67 24.40 12.26 11.53
CA ASP A 67 24.56 13.54 12.22
C ASP A 67 23.43 14.52 11.86
N GLU A 68 23.12 14.69 10.58
CA GLU A 68 22.08 15.61 10.11
C GLU A 68 20.67 15.16 10.52
N SER A 69 20.45 13.86 10.69
CA SER A 69 19.19 13.33 11.27
C SER A 69 19.14 13.44 12.79
N SER A 70 20.09 14.12 13.44
CA SER A 70 20.21 14.17 14.91
C SER A 70 20.24 12.78 15.56
N ARG A 71 20.75 11.78 14.84
CA ARG A 71 20.83 10.37 15.25
C ARG A 71 19.48 9.73 15.60
N VAL A 72 18.35 10.29 15.16
CA VAL A 72 17.02 9.71 15.45
C VAL A 72 16.81 8.35 14.76
N TRP A 73 17.61 8.06 13.72
CA TRP A 73 17.63 6.79 13.04
C TRP A 73 19.03 6.34 12.62
N GLU A 74 19.59 5.39 13.37
CA GLU A 74 20.86 4.73 13.04
C GLU A 74 20.65 3.60 12.03
N THR A 75 20.73 3.94 10.74
CA THR A 75 20.63 2.98 9.63
C THR A 75 21.93 2.16 9.48
N ALA A 76 21.90 1.08 8.70
CA ALA A 76 23.14 0.39 8.30
C ALA A 76 23.81 1.16 7.15
N LEU A 77 25.15 1.14 7.08
CA LEU A 77 25.94 1.78 6.01
C LEU A 77 25.51 1.38 4.59
N SER A 78 25.09 0.12 4.41
CA SER A 78 24.57 -0.39 3.13
C SER A 78 23.27 0.28 2.67
N THR A 79 22.58 1.00 3.55
CA THR A 79 21.30 1.67 3.25
C THR A 79 21.52 2.84 2.30
N GLN A 80 22.44 3.75 2.64
CA GLN A 80 22.79 4.90 1.81
C GLN A 80 23.42 4.44 0.48
N ALA A 81 24.26 3.40 0.51
CA ALA A 81 24.82 2.82 -0.71
C ALA A 81 23.71 2.33 -1.63
N SER A 82 22.75 1.59 -1.08
CA SER A 82 21.59 1.12 -1.84
C SER A 82 20.72 2.27 -2.36
N TYR A 83 20.63 3.42 -1.69
CA TYR A 83 19.90 4.57 -2.20
C TYR A 83 20.63 5.22 -3.37
N CYS A 84 21.94 5.40 -3.29
CA CYS A 84 22.74 5.89 -4.40
C CYS A 84 22.65 4.94 -5.60
N ASP A 85 23.05 3.67 -5.42
CA ASP A 85 23.25 2.72 -6.51
C ASP A 85 21.94 2.32 -7.20
N LYS A 86 20.85 2.14 -6.43
CA LYS A 86 19.59 1.61 -6.97
C LYS A 86 18.55 2.69 -7.29
N THR A 87 18.80 3.95 -6.96
CA THR A 87 17.77 4.98 -7.10
C THR A 87 18.31 6.32 -7.60
N LEU A 88 19.35 6.88 -6.97
CA LEU A 88 19.80 8.23 -7.32
C LEU A 88 20.71 8.25 -8.56
N ILE A 89 21.61 7.27 -8.69
CA ILE A 89 22.49 7.11 -9.87
C ILE A 89 21.68 6.73 -11.11
N PRO A 90 20.78 5.73 -11.10
CA PRO A 90 20.01 5.35 -12.28
C PRO A 90 19.11 6.46 -12.85
N ILE A 91 18.82 7.50 -12.07
CA ILE A 91 18.01 8.65 -12.47
C ILE A 91 18.88 9.87 -12.84
N GLY A 92 20.20 9.78 -12.66
CA GLY A 92 21.14 10.85 -13.00
C GLY A 92 21.16 12.00 -12.00
N LEU A 93 20.70 11.80 -10.76
CA LEU A 93 20.80 12.82 -9.69
C LEU A 93 22.17 12.78 -8.99
N VAL A 94 22.82 11.63 -9.01
CA VAL A 94 24.11 11.36 -8.36
C VAL A 94 25.02 10.64 -9.35
N SER A 95 26.32 10.88 -9.29
CA SER A 95 27.33 10.14 -10.04
C SER A 95 28.40 9.57 -9.11
N GLU A 96 29.05 8.50 -9.57
CA GLU A 96 30.23 7.92 -8.92
C GLU A 96 31.49 8.63 -9.43
N ALA A 97 32.43 8.87 -8.54
CA ALA A 97 33.77 9.33 -8.88
C ALA A 97 34.79 8.61 -8.01
N ASP A 98 35.88 8.17 -8.61
CA ASP A 98 37.02 7.64 -7.89
C ASP A 98 37.85 8.80 -7.35
N ILE A 99 38.14 8.76 -6.06
CA ILE A 99 38.86 9.80 -5.31
C ILE A 99 40.18 9.25 -4.78
N VAL A 100 41.23 10.06 -4.87
CA VAL A 100 42.49 9.85 -4.14
C VAL A 100 42.63 10.94 -3.12
N TYR A 101 42.91 10.57 -1.88
CA TYR A 101 43.21 11.51 -0.81
C TYR A 101 44.70 11.83 -0.75
N TYR A 102 45.03 13.04 -0.33
CA TYR A 102 46.42 13.43 -0.05
C TYR A 102 47.07 12.44 0.93
N GLY A 103 48.23 11.89 0.55
CA GLY A 103 48.93 10.86 1.31
C GLY A 103 48.46 9.41 1.09
N SER A 104 47.45 9.19 0.22
CA SER A 104 47.06 7.87 -0.28
C SER A 104 47.45 7.71 -1.75
N SER A 105 47.68 6.46 -2.18
CA SER A 105 47.82 6.09 -3.61
C SER A 105 46.65 5.24 -4.12
N GLU A 106 45.72 4.88 -3.24
CA GLU A 106 44.56 4.06 -3.58
C GLU A 106 43.36 4.93 -3.95
N TYR A 107 42.72 4.59 -5.07
CA TYR A 107 41.44 5.14 -5.46
C TYR A 107 40.32 4.50 -4.62
N VAL A 108 39.46 5.34 -4.06
CA VAL A 108 38.24 4.92 -3.36
C VAL A 108 37.05 5.45 -4.15
N THR A 109 35.99 4.66 -4.31
CA THR A 109 34.78 5.15 -4.96
C THR A 109 33.99 6.05 -4.01
N GLY A 110 33.68 7.26 -4.48
CA GLY A 110 32.84 8.25 -3.82
C GLY A 110 31.61 8.61 -4.65
N TYR A 111 30.68 9.31 -4.01
CA TYR A 111 29.43 9.78 -4.60
C TYR A 111 29.38 11.31 -4.59
N ARG A 112 28.93 11.91 -5.69
CA ARG A 112 28.74 13.36 -5.83
C ARG A 112 27.42 13.69 -6.53
N LEU A 113 26.96 14.93 -6.39
CA LEU A 113 25.83 15.44 -7.15
C LEU A 113 26.20 15.66 -8.62
N THR A 114 25.25 15.37 -9.50
CA THR A 114 25.28 15.86 -10.88
C THR A 114 24.70 17.28 -10.96
N ASN A 115 24.88 17.95 -12.10
CA ASN A 115 24.20 19.22 -12.37
C ASN A 115 22.68 19.10 -12.26
N THR A 116 22.10 17.97 -12.67
CA THR A 116 20.68 17.65 -12.53
C THR A 116 20.27 17.48 -11.06
N GLY A 117 21.07 16.74 -10.28
CA GLY A 117 20.86 16.56 -8.84
C GLY A 117 20.84 17.90 -8.11
N LYS A 118 21.75 18.80 -8.45
CA LYS A 118 21.80 20.17 -7.93
C LYS A 118 20.64 21.04 -8.43
N LYS A 119 20.30 20.95 -9.71
CA LYS A 119 19.27 21.79 -10.33
C LYS A 119 17.88 21.45 -9.80
N TYR A 120 17.52 20.17 -9.81
CA TYR A 120 16.16 19.67 -9.54
C TYR A 120 16.09 18.84 -8.26
N GLY A 121 17.02 17.92 -8.06
CA GLY A 121 16.97 16.94 -6.98
C GLY A 121 17.00 17.55 -5.57
N GLN A 122 18.03 18.33 -5.25
CA GLN A 122 18.19 18.95 -3.92
C GLN A 122 17.06 19.91 -3.55
N PRO A 123 16.62 20.85 -4.41
CA PRO A 123 15.50 21.73 -4.07
C PRO A 123 14.22 20.95 -3.81
N ILE A 124 13.91 19.95 -4.64
CA ILE A 124 12.72 19.11 -4.46
C ILE A 124 12.83 18.26 -3.18
N ALA A 125 14.02 17.73 -2.86
CA ALA A 125 14.26 17.02 -1.60
C ALA A 125 14.05 17.93 -0.37
N ALA A 126 14.50 19.19 -0.41
CA ALA A 126 14.29 20.15 0.66
C ALA A 126 12.80 20.46 0.86
N CYS A 127 12.05 20.66 -0.24
CA CYS A 127 10.60 20.83 -0.24
C CYS A 127 9.89 19.59 0.34
N LEU A 128 10.26 18.39 -0.10
CA LEU A 128 9.70 17.13 0.38
C LEU A 128 9.91 16.95 1.89
N ILE A 129 11.09 17.28 2.42
CA ILE A 129 11.38 17.21 3.86
C ILE A 129 10.51 18.20 4.65
N GLN A 130 10.40 19.46 4.21
CA GLN A 130 9.52 20.44 4.85
C GLN A 130 8.06 19.96 4.85
N LYS A 131 7.55 19.57 3.69
CA LYS A 131 6.16 19.11 3.56
C LYS A 131 5.88 17.82 4.31
N SER A 132 6.85 16.91 4.41
CA SER A 132 6.72 15.70 5.23
C SER A 132 6.59 16.01 6.73
N ALA A 133 7.18 17.12 7.21
CA ALA A 133 6.95 17.58 8.57
C ALA A 133 5.54 18.18 8.73
N ASP A 134 5.02 18.87 7.71
CA ASP A 134 3.67 19.48 7.76
C ASP A 134 2.52 18.46 7.64
N PHE A 135 2.73 17.35 6.92
CA PHE A 135 1.71 16.30 6.74
C PHE A 135 1.68 15.32 7.91
N ALA A 136 0.49 14.82 8.25
CA ALA A 136 0.35 13.81 9.30
C ALA A 136 0.98 12.45 8.92
N PRO A 137 0.74 11.88 7.72
CA PRO A 137 1.45 10.68 7.26
C PRO A 137 2.81 11.02 6.62
N SER A 138 3.77 10.10 6.76
CA SER A 138 5.04 10.13 6.03
C SER A 138 4.85 9.98 4.52
N LEU A 139 5.77 10.52 3.73
CA LEU A 139 5.88 10.27 2.29
C LEU A 139 5.98 8.77 2.01
N TYR A 140 6.71 8.04 2.85
CA TYR A 140 6.80 6.58 2.74
C TYR A 140 5.44 5.89 2.90
N LYS A 141 4.57 6.32 3.83
CA LYS A 141 3.21 5.79 3.96
C LYS A 141 2.35 6.12 2.75
N ILE A 142 2.38 7.38 2.31
CA ILE A 142 1.54 7.87 1.21
C ILE A 142 1.92 7.15 -0.08
N PHE A 143 3.20 7.17 -0.45
CA PHE A 143 3.67 6.75 -1.78
C PHE A 143 4.25 5.33 -1.81
N GLY A 144 4.64 4.78 -0.65
CA GLY A 144 5.10 3.40 -0.51
C GLY A 144 6.53 3.18 -1.03
N PRO A 145 7.17 2.05 -0.68
CA PRO A 145 8.51 1.74 -1.18
C PRO A 145 8.53 1.53 -2.70
N THR A 146 9.67 1.83 -3.31
CA THR A 146 10.00 1.36 -4.66
C THR A 146 10.52 -0.08 -4.52
N SER A 147 9.73 -1.09 -4.88
CA SER A 147 10.19 -2.49 -4.82
C SER A 147 11.19 -2.81 -5.95
N LYS A 148 12.09 -3.78 -5.67
CA LYS A 148 13.31 -4.07 -6.45
C LYS A 148 13.03 -4.40 -7.92
N GLY A 149 13.81 -3.76 -8.80
CA GLY A 149 14.22 -4.28 -10.11
C GLY A 149 13.15 -4.30 -11.20
N GLY A 150 13.31 -3.45 -12.22
CA GLY A 150 12.75 -3.71 -13.55
C GLY A 150 11.23 -3.57 -13.73
N GLY A 151 10.58 -2.58 -13.10
CA GLY A 151 9.20 -2.20 -13.49
C GLY A 151 8.33 -1.53 -12.43
N GLU A 152 8.75 -1.46 -11.17
CA GLU A 152 7.89 -1.00 -10.05
C GLU A 152 8.17 0.44 -9.55
N THR A 153 8.75 1.30 -10.38
CA THR A 153 8.55 2.77 -10.25
C THR A 153 7.07 3.16 -10.41
N ARG A 154 6.26 2.26 -10.98
CA ARG A 154 4.81 2.43 -11.18
C ARG A 154 4.01 2.66 -9.90
N SER A 155 4.37 2.11 -8.73
CA SER A 155 3.48 2.27 -7.54
C SER A 155 3.42 3.72 -7.06
N VAL A 156 4.55 4.43 -6.99
CA VAL A 156 4.60 5.84 -6.59
C VAL A 156 3.80 6.68 -7.58
N ILE A 157 4.07 6.49 -8.87
CA ILE A 157 3.40 7.22 -9.95
C ILE A 157 1.91 6.88 -10.06
N ASN A 158 1.51 5.61 -9.88
CA ASN A 158 0.11 5.19 -9.87
C ASN A 158 -0.66 5.85 -8.73
N ARG A 159 -0.07 5.92 -7.54
CA ARG A 159 -0.65 6.61 -6.38
C ARG A 159 -0.82 8.10 -6.65
N THR A 160 0.19 8.74 -7.23
CA THR A 160 0.11 10.13 -7.69
C THR A 160 -1.01 10.33 -8.71
N LYS A 161 -1.09 9.48 -9.74
CA LYS A 161 -2.12 9.53 -10.79
C LYS A 161 -3.53 9.38 -10.20
N ILE A 162 -3.73 8.46 -9.26
CA ILE A 162 -5.02 8.28 -8.56
C ILE A 162 -5.38 9.53 -7.75
N LEU A 163 -4.45 10.09 -6.95
CA LEU A 163 -4.73 11.27 -6.15
C LEU A 163 -5.05 12.50 -7.01
N LYS A 164 -4.27 12.72 -8.08
CA LYS A 164 -4.53 13.81 -9.05
C LYS A 164 -5.89 13.69 -9.69
N GLU A 165 -6.23 12.52 -10.22
CA GLU A 165 -7.53 12.26 -10.85
C GLU A 165 -8.68 12.56 -9.88
N LEU A 166 -8.58 12.10 -8.65
CA LEU A 166 -9.59 12.38 -7.63
C LEU A 166 -9.66 13.85 -7.21
N CYS A 167 -8.55 14.59 -7.30
CA CYS A 167 -8.49 16.01 -6.94
C CYS A 167 -9.23 16.90 -7.94
N PHE A 168 -9.09 16.62 -9.23
CA PHE A 168 -9.72 17.41 -10.30
C PHE A 168 -11.22 17.11 -10.48
N ASN A 169 -11.73 16.05 -9.87
CA ASN A 169 -13.14 15.68 -9.92
C ASN A 169 -13.86 16.04 -8.63
N THR A 170 -14.88 16.90 -8.73
CA THR A 170 -15.65 17.38 -7.57
C THR A 170 -16.72 16.38 -7.10
N LEU A 171 -17.10 15.44 -7.95
CA LEU A 171 -18.13 14.43 -7.67
C LEU A 171 -17.50 13.09 -7.28
N PRO A 172 -18.17 12.28 -6.42
CA PRO A 172 -17.73 10.92 -6.13
C PRO A 172 -17.55 10.09 -7.40
N GLN A 173 -16.35 9.52 -7.58
CA GLN A 173 -16.02 8.70 -8.74
C GLN A 173 -16.21 7.22 -8.45
N ARG A 174 -16.55 6.44 -9.48
CA ARG A 174 -16.73 5.00 -9.37
C ARG A 174 -15.36 4.34 -9.55
N ARG A 175 -15.02 3.35 -8.71
CA ARG A 175 -13.72 2.65 -8.83
C ARG A 175 -13.44 2.12 -10.23
N VAL A 176 -14.48 1.61 -10.90
CA VAL A 176 -14.37 1.06 -12.26
C VAL A 176 -13.97 2.12 -13.29
N ASP A 177 -14.39 3.37 -13.11
CA ASP A 177 -14.02 4.47 -14.00
C ASP A 177 -12.52 4.80 -13.81
N LEU A 178 -12.03 4.80 -12.57
CA LEU A 178 -10.60 4.99 -12.29
C LEU A 178 -9.73 3.90 -12.95
N VAL A 179 -10.19 2.64 -12.94
CA VAL A 179 -9.48 1.51 -13.59
C VAL A 179 -9.35 1.76 -15.08
N LEU A 180 -10.44 2.19 -15.73
CA LEU A 180 -10.49 2.45 -17.16
C LEU A 180 -9.66 3.68 -17.54
N MET A 181 -9.81 4.79 -16.81
CA MET A 181 -9.16 6.07 -17.12
C MET A 181 -7.65 6.03 -16.89
N LEU A 182 -7.20 5.44 -15.78
CA LEU A 182 -5.79 5.42 -15.42
C LEU A 182 -5.04 4.23 -15.99
N ASN A 183 -5.75 3.25 -16.58
CA ASN A 183 -5.19 2.00 -17.08
C ASN A 183 -4.34 1.26 -16.02
N ILE A 184 -4.82 1.28 -14.76
CA ILE A 184 -4.19 0.61 -13.62
C ILE A 184 -5.05 -0.61 -13.25
N ASN A 185 -4.40 -1.75 -12.99
CA ASN A 185 -5.08 -2.99 -12.58
C ASN A 185 -6.01 -2.77 -11.37
N GLU A 186 -7.23 -3.34 -11.43
CA GLU A 186 -8.25 -3.21 -10.39
C GLU A 186 -7.76 -3.58 -8.98
N MET A 187 -6.97 -4.65 -8.83
CA MET A 187 -6.40 -5.04 -7.54
C MET A 187 -5.44 -3.98 -6.99
N SER A 188 -4.68 -3.31 -7.86
CA SER A 188 -3.76 -2.24 -7.46
C SER A 188 -4.55 -1.00 -7.05
N ILE A 189 -5.56 -0.60 -7.83
CA ILE A 189 -6.45 0.52 -7.45
C ILE A 189 -7.11 0.25 -6.11
N SER A 190 -7.75 -0.91 -5.91
CA SER A 190 -8.39 -1.25 -4.62
C SER A 190 -7.42 -1.14 -3.45
N LYS A 191 -6.20 -1.69 -3.56
CA LYS A 191 -5.19 -1.61 -2.50
C LYS A 191 -4.75 -0.17 -2.21
N HIS A 192 -4.59 0.66 -3.25
CA HIS A 192 -4.23 2.07 -3.07
C HIS A 192 -5.37 2.87 -2.44
N LEU A 193 -6.62 2.67 -2.87
CA LEU A 193 -7.78 3.33 -2.29
C LEU A 193 -8.01 2.93 -0.82
N GLU A 194 -7.85 1.65 -0.48
CA GLU A 194 -7.91 1.17 0.91
C GLU A 194 -6.84 1.84 1.78
N LEU A 195 -5.61 1.94 1.28
CA LEU A 195 -4.52 2.65 1.97
C LEU A 195 -4.85 4.13 2.15
N PHE A 196 -5.27 4.82 1.09
CA PHE A 196 -5.62 6.24 1.17
C PHE A 196 -6.77 6.49 2.14
N ALA A 197 -7.75 5.59 2.21
CA ALA A 197 -8.83 5.67 3.19
C ALA A 197 -8.31 5.50 4.62
N GLN A 198 -7.40 4.54 4.86
CA GLN A 198 -6.74 4.38 6.16
C GLN A 198 -5.90 5.60 6.57
N LEU A 199 -5.34 6.31 5.59
CA LEU A 199 -4.58 7.55 5.81
C LEU A 199 -5.48 8.80 5.87
N GLY A 200 -6.80 8.67 5.69
CA GLY A 200 -7.74 9.80 5.69
C GLY A 200 -7.66 10.70 4.46
N LEU A 201 -7.00 10.26 3.37
CA LEU A 201 -6.83 11.02 2.13
C LEU A 201 -8.03 10.90 1.19
N VAL A 202 -8.83 9.83 1.33
CA VAL A 202 -10.05 9.61 0.56
C VAL A 202 -11.15 9.04 1.44
N ILE A 203 -12.40 9.33 1.10
CA ILE A 203 -13.57 8.60 1.58
C ILE A 203 -13.81 7.48 0.57
N TYR A 204 -13.65 6.23 0.99
CA TYR A 204 -13.84 5.07 0.12
C TYR A 204 -15.00 4.20 0.62
N THR A 205 -16.14 4.28 -0.06
CA THR A 205 -17.31 3.43 0.22
C THR A 205 -17.19 2.16 -0.60
N PHE A 206 -16.92 1.04 0.05
CA PHE A 206 -16.82 -0.26 -0.62
C PHE A 206 -18.19 -0.89 -0.80
N ALA A 207 -18.56 -1.21 -2.04
CA ALA A 207 -19.70 -2.08 -2.30
C ALA A 207 -19.27 -3.53 -2.05
N ASP A 208 -19.57 -4.06 -0.86
CA ASP A 208 -19.11 -5.39 -0.45
C ASP A 208 -19.82 -6.53 -1.23
N PRO A 209 -19.07 -7.38 -1.95
CA PRO A 209 -19.61 -8.59 -2.57
C PRO A 209 -20.15 -9.62 -1.58
N GLU A 210 -19.84 -9.54 -0.28
CA GLU A 210 -20.43 -10.39 0.77
C GLU A 210 -21.88 -10.00 1.10
N ILE A 211 -22.38 -8.85 0.60
CA ILE A 211 -23.82 -8.56 0.51
C ILE A 211 -24.44 -9.34 -0.66
N LYS A 212 -24.09 -10.62 -0.81
CA LYS A 212 -24.70 -11.59 -1.73
C LYS A 212 -26.16 -11.94 -1.37
N GLY A 213 -26.71 -11.34 -0.31
CA GLY A 213 -28.11 -11.49 0.11
C GLY A 213 -29.11 -10.66 -0.70
N LEU A 214 -28.68 -9.91 -1.72
CA LEU A 214 -29.56 -8.96 -2.41
C LEU A 214 -30.20 -9.47 -3.71
N TYR A 215 -29.80 -10.63 -4.23
CA TYR A 215 -30.50 -11.21 -5.38
C TYR A 215 -31.85 -11.76 -4.96
N LYS A 216 -32.93 -11.14 -5.45
CA LYS A 216 -34.27 -11.71 -5.39
C LYS A 216 -34.52 -12.53 -6.65
N TYR A 217 -34.82 -13.80 -6.47
CA TYR A 217 -35.17 -14.74 -7.50
C TYR A 217 -36.68 -14.80 -7.58
N ARG A 218 -37.23 -14.39 -8.72
CA ARG A 218 -38.65 -14.43 -9.03
C ARG A 218 -38.93 -15.62 -9.95
N LEU A 219 -39.95 -16.40 -9.59
CA LEU A 219 -40.49 -17.45 -10.44
C LEU A 219 -41.08 -16.83 -11.71
N LYS A 220 -40.68 -17.30 -12.89
CA LYS A 220 -41.28 -16.87 -14.15
C LYS A 220 -42.72 -17.39 -14.27
N GLU A 221 -43.62 -16.62 -14.88
CA GLU A 221 -45.04 -16.98 -15.01
C GLU A 221 -45.24 -18.32 -15.76
N GLN A 222 -44.39 -18.60 -16.74
CA GLN A 222 -44.41 -19.83 -17.55
C GLN A 222 -43.71 -21.04 -16.91
N ALA A 223 -43.11 -20.88 -15.72
CA ALA A 223 -42.35 -21.94 -15.07
C ALA A 223 -43.28 -23.05 -14.54
N GLN A 224 -42.95 -24.30 -14.86
CA GLN A 224 -43.70 -25.48 -14.44
C GLN A 224 -42.84 -26.36 -13.53
N LYS A 225 -43.39 -26.76 -12.39
CA LYS A 225 -42.64 -27.43 -11.31
C LYS A 225 -42.17 -28.83 -11.71
N ASP A 226 -42.96 -29.53 -12.50
CA ASP A 226 -42.69 -30.85 -13.07
C ASP A 226 -41.56 -30.83 -14.11
N LYS A 227 -41.25 -29.66 -14.68
CA LYS A 227 -40.14 -29.48 -15.63
C LYS A 227 -38.79 -29.17 -14.96
N VAL A 228 -38.74 -29.07 -13.64
CA VAL A 228 -37.51 -28.80 -12.90
C VAL A 228 -36.59 -30.01 -12.98
N VAL A 229 -35.46 -29.85 -13.67
CA VAL A 229 -34.41 -30.87 -13.76
C VAL A 229 -33.43 -30.69 -12.60
N GLN A 230 -32.91 -31.80 -12.10
CA GLN A 230 -31.85 -31.81 -11.10
C GLN A 230 -30.67 -30.94 -11.53
N VAL A 231 -30.19 -30.07 -10.61
CA VAL A 231 -28.99 -29.27 -10.82
C VAL A 231 -27.80 -29.98 -10.18
N LEU A 232 -26.78 -30.30 -10.98
CA LEU A 232 -25.57 -31.02 -10.52
C LEU A 232 -25.94 -32.32 -9.77
N ASN A 233 -25.23 -32.66 -8.70
CA ASN A 233 -25.52 -33.85 -7.87
C ASN A 233 -26.51 -33.56 -6.72
N TYR A 234 -27.24 -32.43 -6.76
CA TYR A 234 -28.06 -31.93 -5.66
C TYR A 234 -29.54 -32.34 -5.75
N ARG A 235 -29.88 -33.61 -5.98
CA ARG A 235 -31.29 -34.05 -6.21
C ARG A 235 -32.28 -33.57 -5.14
N SER A 236 -31.99 -33.85 -3.87
CA SER A 236 -32.89 -33.49 -2.75
C SER A 236 -32.95 -31.99 -2.50
N LEU A 237 -31.82 -31.28 -2.60
CA LEU A 237 -31.76 -29.84 -2.39
C LEU A 237 -32.44 -29.08 -3.52
N THR A 238 -32.25 -29.51 -4.77
CA THR A 238 -32.90 -28.93 -5.96
C THR A 238 -34.42 -28.95 -5.80
N GLY A 239 -35.00 -30.11 -5.46
CA GLY A 239 -36.44 -30.22 -5.23
C GLY A 239 -36.96 -29.31 -4.12
N ARG A 240 -36.24 -29.23 -3.00
CA ARG A 240 -36.65 -28.39 -1.85
C ARG A 240 -36.53 -26.89 -2.13
N VAL A 241 -35.50 -26.47 -2.87
CA VAL A 241 -35.37 -25.07 -3.32
C VAL A 241 -36.49 -24.75 -4.31
N ALA A 242 -36.82 -25.65 -5.24
CA ALA A 242 -37.96 -25.48 -6.14
C ALA A 242 -39.28 -25.36 -5.36
N ASP A 243 -39.53 -26.22 -4.37
CA ASP A 243 -40.74 -26.14 -3.53
C ASP A 243 -40.92 -24.75 -2.90
N LEU A 244 -39.84 -24.20 -2.34
CA LEU A 244 -39.86 -22.88 -1.72
C LEU A 244 -40.09 -21.77 -2.75
N ILE A 245 -39.43 -21.81 -3.90
CA ILE A 245 -39.61 -20.81 -4.97
C ILE A 245 -41.04 -20.86 -5.53
N PHE A 246 -41.59 -22.04 -5.81
CA PHE A 246 -42.94 -22.19 -6.33
C PHE A 246 -44.02 -21.76 -5.32
N LYS A 247 -43.74 -21.90 -4.02
CA LYS A 247 -44.61 -21.46 -2.92
C LYS A 247 -44.57 -19.95 -2.72
N TYR A 248 -43.38 -19.37 -2.56
CA TYR A 248 -43.20 -17.97 -2.17
C TYR A 248 -43.10 -17.00 -3.34
N LYS A 249 -42.96 -17.51 -4.57
CA LYS A 249 -42.88 -16.79 -5.86
C LYS A 249 -41.66 -15.88 -6.01
N THR A 250 -41.25 -15.18 -4.96
CA THR A 250 -40.02 -14.38 -4.90
C THR A 250 -39.27 -14.73 -3.63
N VAL A 251 -37.99 -15.10 -3.75
CA VAL A 251 -37.14 -15.48 -2.61
C VAL A 251 -35.73 -14.92 -2.78
N ASP A 252 -35.01 -14.72 -1.69
CA ASP A 252 -33.56 -14.49 -1.72
C ASP A 252 -32.80 -15.70 -1.16
N ARG A 253 -31.48 -15.69 -1.33
CA ARG A 253 -30.62 -16.79 -0.89
C ARG A 253 -30.67 -17.00 0.63
N ASN A 254 -30.70 -15.91 1.41
CA ASN A 254 -30.68 -16.00 2.87
C ASN A 254 -32.03 -16.54 3.39
N PHE A 255 -33.13 -16.16 2.75
CA PHE A 255 -34.45 -16.75 2.98
C PHE A 255 -34.42 -18.28 2.79
N LEU A 256 -33.85 -18.76 1.68
CA LEU A 256 -33.75 -20.20 1.39
C LEU A 256 -32.84 -20.94 2.37
N VAL A 257 -31.70 -20.34 2.75
CA VAL A 257 -30.80 -20.91 3.78
C VAL A 257 -31.53 -21.04 5.10
N ASN A 258 -32.22 -19.99 5.56
CA ASN A 258 -32.98 -20.01 6.80
C ASN A 258 -34.11 -21.04 6.82
N HIS A 259 -34.77 -21.29 5.68
CA HIS A 259 -35.83 -22.30 5.57
C HIS A 259 -35.32 -23.74 5.42
N LEU A 260 -34.04 -23.92 5.08
CA LEU A 260 -33.46 -25.23 4.79
C LEU A 260 -32.40 -25.67 5.80
N LYS A 261 -31.88 -24.79 6.66
CA LYS A 261 -30.80 -25.11 7.61
C LYS A 261 -31.14 -26.26 8.55
N ASP A 262 -32.33 -26.27 9.14
CA ASP A 262 -32.78 -27.32 10.08
C ASP A 262 -32.95 -28.68 9.38
N LYS A 263 -33.17 -28.64 8.07
CA LYS A 263 -33.31 -29.81 7.20
C LYS A 263 -31.96 -30.38 6.74
N TYR A 264 -30.86 -29.66 6.95
CA TYR A 264 -29.50 -30.05 6.65
C TYR A 264 -28.54 -29.73 7.82
N PRO A 265 -28.79 -30.24 9.04
CA PRO A 265 -28.09 -29.82 10.26
C PRO A 265 -26.60 -30.18 10.28
N LYS A 266 -26.20 -31.16 9.45
CA LYS A 266 -24.80 -31.58 9.29
C LYS A 266 -24.02 -30.76 8.25
N ARG A 267 -24.67 -29.81 7.56
CA ARG A 267 -24.02 -28.94 6.56
C ARG A 267 -23.76 -27.57 7.19
N PRO A 268 -22.51 -27.07 7.18
CA PRO A 268 -22.24 -25.69 7.57
C PRO A 268 -23.06 -24.71 6.72
N GLU A 269 -23.54 -23.63 7.32
CA GLU A 269 -24.44 -22.65 6.68
C GLU A 269 -23.84 -22.08 5.38
N ASP A 270 -22.53 -21.77 5.39
CA ASP A 270 -21.80 -21.31 4.20
C ASP A 270 -21.80 -22.34 3.06
N SER A 271 -21.67 -23.63 3.39
CA SER A 271 -21.70 -24.71 2.40
C SER A 271 -23.10 -24.87 1.82
N LEU A 272 -24.13 -24.78 2.67
CA LEU A 272 -25.52 -24.81 2.23
C LEU A 272 -25.85 -23.61 1.34
N ALA A 273 -25.37 -22.41 1.70
CA ALA A 273 -25.54 -21.20 0.90
C ALA A 273 -24.85 -21.31 -0.46
N SER A 274 -23.67 -21.93 -0.53
CA SER A 274 -22.95 -22.22 -1.77
C SER A 274 -23.72 -23.21 -2.66
N ASP A 275 -24.21 -24.31 -2.08
CA ASP A 275 -24.99 -25.31 -2.80
C ASP A 275 -26.32 -24.73 -3.33
N ILE A 276 -27.02 -23.92 -2.51
CA ILE A 276 -28.22 -23.19 -2.92
C ILE A 276 -27.91 -22.23 -4.07
N SER A 277 -26.76 -21.54 -4.03
CA SER A 277 -26.34 -20.64 -5.13
C SER A 277 -26.12 -21.40 -6.44
N ALA A 278 -25.56 -22.61 -6.37
CA ALA A 278 -25.40 -23.47 -7.53
C ALA A 278 -26.76 -23.93 -8.09
N VAL A 279 -27.70 -24.30 -7.23
CA VAL A 279 -29.07 -24.66 -7.61
C VAL A 279 -29.79 -23.49 -8.28
N LEU A 280 -29.75 -22.29 -7.69
CA LEU A 280 -30.36 -21.07 -8.24
C LEU A 280 -29.77 -20.70 -9.60
N SER A 281 -28.45 -20.86 -9.76
CA SER A 281 -27.78 -20.69 -11.06
C SER A 281 -28.27 -21.70 -12.10
N GLY A 282 -28.54 -22.94 -11.68
CA GLY A 282 -29.15 -23.96 -12.54
C GLY A 282 -30.59 -23.62 -12.92
N PHE A 283 -31.38 -23.05 -12.02
CA PHE A 283 -32.75 -22.64 -12.30
C PHE A 283 -32.86 -21.45 -13.25
N ILE A 284 -31.88 -20.54 -13.23
CA ILE A 284 -31.75 -19.50 -14.26
C ILE A 284 -31.50 -20.14 -15.63
N LYS A 285 -30.56 -21.10 -15.72
CA LYS A 285 -30.26 -21.81 -16.97
C LYS A 285 -31.43 -22.64 -17.51
N GLN A 286 -32.29 -23.12 -16.62
CA GLN A 286 -33.50 -23.87 -16.96
C GLN A 286 -34.72 -22.97 -17.22
N ASP A 287 -34.56 -21.64 -17.22
CA ASP A 287 -35.65 -20.68 -17.41
C ASP A 287 -36.79 -20.76 -16.37
N ILE A 288 -36.50 -21.26 -15.16
CA ILE A 288 -37.49 -21.41 -14.08
C ILE A 288 -37.65 -20.10 -13.30
N VAL A 289 -36.52 -19.44 -13.02
CA VAL A 289 -36.48 -18.17 -12.29
C VAL A 289 -35.76 -17.13 -13.11
N GLU A 290 -36.25 -15.91 -13.02
CA GLU A 290 -35.46 -14.73 -13.30
C GLU A 290 -34.92 -14.17 -11.98
N HIS A 291 -33.84 -13.43 -12.05
CA HIS A 291 -33.43 -12.61 -10.92
C HIS A 291 -33.83 -11.17 -11.22
N GLU A 292 -34.52 -10.55 -10.28
CA GLU A 292 -34.48 -9.10 -10.21
C GLU A 292 -33.08 -8.74 -9.76
N PHE A 293 -32.34 -8.08 -10.65
CA PHE A 293 -31.08 -7.47 -10.27
C PHE A 293 -31.32 -6.55 -9.08
N PHE A 294 -30.67 -6.86 -7.96
CA PHE A 294 -30.11 -5.75 -7.20
C PHE A 294 -29.07 -5.09 -8.10
N VAL A 295 -29.32 -3.82 -8.37
CA VAL A 295 -28.66 -3.08 -9.43
C VAL A 295 -27.19 -2.87 -9.05
N ALA A 296 -26.30 -3.71 -9.58
CA ALA A 296 -24.84 -3.49 -9.56
C ALA A 296 -24.42 -2.16 -10.23
N SER A 297 -25.36 -1.47 -10.90
CA SER A 297 -25.22 -0.11 -11.40
C SER A 297 -25.73 1.00 -10.47
N LYS A 298 -26.20 0.71 -9.24
CA LYS A 298 -26.65 1.73 -8.26
C LYS A 298 -25.82 1.80 -6.98
N ILE A 299 -25.21 0.71 -6.51
CA ILE A 299 -24.23 0.75 -5.42
C ILE A 299 -22.90 0.31 -5.98
N GLN A 300 -22.15 1.27 -6.50
CA GLN A 300 -20.77 1.05 -6.93
C GLN A 300 -19.84 1.51 -5.83
N SER A 301 -18.64 0.91 -5.75
CA SER A 301 -17.62 1.46 -4.86
C SER A 301 -17.30 2.87 -5.30
N GLN A 302 -17.60 3.83 -4.45
CA GLN A 302 -17.39 5.25 -4.71
C GLN A 302 -16.20 5.74 -3.92
N VAL A 303 -15.47 6.65 -4.51
CA VAL A 303 -14.34 7.31 -3.89
C VAL A 303 -14.45 8.80 -4.09
N GLN A 304 -14.13 9.53 -3.03
CA GLN A 304 -14.01 10.98 -3.06
C GLN A 304 -12.76 11.39 -2.30
N ILE A 305 -12.01 12.35 -2.83
CA ILE A 305 -10.84 12.90 -2.13
C ILE A 305 -11.28 13.73 -0.93
N THR A 306 -10.55 13.64 0.17
CA THR A 306 -10.75 14.52 1.34
C THR A 306 -10.01 15.85 1.15
N LEU A 307 -10.24 16.81 2.05
CA LEU A 307 -9.46 18.06 2.06
C LEU A 307 -7.95 17.79 2.23
N GLU A 308 -7.60 16.84 3.08
CA GLU A 308 -6.20 16.45 3.28
C GLU A 308 -5.61 15.79 2.02
N GLY A 309 -6.39 14.94 1.34
CA GLY A 309 -5.97 14.38 0.04
C GLY A 309 -5.73 15.47 -1.01
N LYS A 310 -6.60 16.48 -1.09
CA LYS A 310 -6.42 17.63 -1.99
C LYS A 310 -5.16 18.42 -1.64
N ARG A 311 -4.92 18.65 -0.35
CA ARG A 311 -3.73 19.34 0.16
C ARG A 311 -2.44 18.68 -0.32
N ILE A 312 -2.36 17.34 -0.32
CA ILE A 312 -1.23 16.60 -0.88
C ILE A 312 -1.04 16.88 -2.38
N VAL A 313 -2.11 16.95 -3.15
CA VAL A 313 -2.02 17.22 -4.59
C VAL A 313 -1.61 18.67 -4.86
N GLU A 314 -2.31 19.61 -4.24
CA GLU A 314 -2.17 21.06 -4.49
C GLU A 314 -0.89 21.64 -3.91
N GLU A 315 -0.43 21.16 -2.75
CA GLU A 315 0.76 21.72 -2.08
C GLU A 315 2.05 20.94 -2.30
N LEU A 316 1.98 19.68 -2.77
CA LEU A 316 3.17 18.84 -2.97
C LEU A 316 3.31 18.39 -4.43
N ILE A 317 2.35 17.63 -4.96
CA ILE A 317 2.49 16.99 -6.27
C ILE A 317 2.54 18.05 -7.39
N GLN A 318 1.53 18.91 -7.46
CA GLN A 318 1.38 19.86 -8.56
C GLN A 318 2.49 20.93 -8.58
N PRO A 319 2.94 21.50 -7.44
CA PRO A 319 4.10 22.39 -7.44
C PRO A 319 5.37 21.72 -7.96
N ILE A 320 5.62 20.45 -7.61
CA ILE A 320 6.80 19.71 -8.09
C ILE A 320 6.70 19.48 -9.60
N GLU A 321 5.55 19.05 -10.12
CA GLU A 321 5.31 18.91 -11.56
C GLU A 321 5.57 20.24 -12.30
N ASN A 322 4.99 21.33 -11.80
CA ASN A 322 5.17 22.66 -12.39
C ASN A 322 6.64 23.11 -12.38
N SER A 323 7.37 22.82 -11.30
CA SER A 323 8.80 23.16 -11.18
C SER A 323 9.69 22.42 -12.18
N LEU A 324 9.27 21.24 -12.63
CA LEU A 324 9.99 20.40 -13.60
C LEU A 324 9.61 20.72 -15.06
N ALA A 325 8.51 21.45 -15.26
CA ALA A 325 8.07 22.04 -16.52
C ALA A 325 8.64 23.46 -16.75
N ASP A 326 9.89 23.69 -16.31
CA ASP A 326 10.67 24.92 -16.49
C ASP A 326 10.20 26.16 -15.67
N ASN A 327 9.43 25.96 -14.59
CA ASN A 327 9.22 27.00 -13.57
C ASN A 327 10.37 27.01 -12.55
N GLU A 328 11.43 27.77 -12.84
CA GLU A 328 12.62 27.86 -11.99
C GLU A 328 12.41 28.64 -10.67
N GLU A 329 11.33 29.44 -10.55
CA GLU A 329 11.07 30.24 -9.35
C GLU A 329 10.85 29.35 -8.13
N LEU A 330 10.05 28.29 -8.26
CA LEU A 330 9.78 27.34 -7.18
C LEU A 330 11.07 26.63 -6.74
N LEU A 331 11.89 26.17 -7.69
CA LEU A 331 13.18 25.55 -7.38
C LEU A 331 14.10 26.51 -6.62
N ASN A 332 14.16 27.78 -7.03
CA ASN A 332 14.97 28.80 -6.36
C ASN A 332 14.47 29.11 -4.94
N ASN A 333 13.15 29.10 -4.72
CA ASN A 333 12.59 29.26 -3.39
C ASN A 333 12.90 28.05 -2.50
N TRP A 334 12.77 26.84 -3.03
CA TRP A 334 13.06 25.62 -2.26
C TRP A 334 14.54 25.43 -1.93
N ARG A 335 15.46 25.96 -2.74
CA ARG A 335 16.90 26.02 -2.40
C ARG A 335 17.18 26.77 -1.10
N LYS A 336 16.32 27.71 -0.73
CA LYS A 336 16.46 28.54 0.48
C LYS A 336 15.81 27.89 1.70
N ILE A 337 15.09 26.77 1.54
CA ILE A 337 14.49 26.06 2.67
C ILE A 337 15.60 25.55 3.58
N SER A 338 15.52 25.95 4.85
CA SER A 338 16.37 25.41 5.92
C SER A 338 15.86 24.03 6.33
N TRP A 339 16.04 23.04 5.46
CA TRP A 339 15.49 21.67 5.62
C TRP A 339 15.93 20.99 6.93
N ARG A 340 17.08 21.40 7.49
CA ARG A 340 17.58 20.96 8.80
C ARG A 340 16.60 21.22 9.95
N ASN A 341 15.71 22.21 9.81
CA ASN A 341 14.70 22.49 10.83
C ASN A 341 13.56 21.45 10.86
N TYR A 342 13.43 20.65 9.79
CA TYR A 342 12.32 19.72 9.60
C TYR A 342 12.78 18.25 9.58
N ILE A 343 14.09 18.02 9.43
CA ILE A 343 14.61 16.70 9.08
C ILE A 343 14.39 15.65 10.17
N SER A 344 14.61 15.99 11.44
CA SER A 344 14.46 15.04 12.54
C SER A 344 13.03 14.49 12.63
N GLU A 345 12.03 15.37 12.49
CA GLU A 345 10.62 14.97 12.47
C GLU A 345 10.29 14.10 11.26
N ALA A 346 10.71 14.52 10.06
CA ALA A 346 10.48 13.78 8.82
C ALA A 346 11.08 12.35 8.88
N ILE A 347 12.30 12.23 9.41
CA ILE A 347 12.99 10.94 9.57
C ILE A 347 12.32 10.07 10.63
N ILE A 348 11.84 10.62 11.75
CA ILE A 348 11.05 9.87 12.74
C ILE A 348 9.78 9.30 12.09
N LYS A 349 9.03 10.12 11.36
CA LYS A 349 7.82 9.67 10.63
C LYS A 349 8.13 8.55 9.64
N HIS A 350 9.24 8.65 8.92
CA HIS A 350 9.70 7.60 8.01
C HIS A 350 10.04 6.31 8.76
N LYS A 351 10.89 6.40 9.78
CA LYS A 351 11.35 5.26 10.60
C LYS A 351 10.14 4.47 11.11
N ASP A 352 9.19 5.18 11.71
CA ASP A 352 7.91 4.66 12.22
C ASP A 352 7.02 4.06 11.15
N SER A 353 7.23 4.38 9.89
CA SER A 353 6.44 3.90 8.77
C SER A 353 7.08 2.73 8.02
N SER A 354 8.41 2.64 8.03
CA SER A 354 9.22 1.67 7.28
C SER A 354 9.23 0.25 7.87
N GLY A 355 8.48 0.01 8.96
CA GLY A 355 8.32 -1.30 9.59
C GLY A 355 9.51 -1.75 10.45
N HIS A 356 10.62 -1.01 10.49
CA HIS A 356 11.76 -1.32 11.36
C HIS A 356 11.53 -0.92 12.83
N SER A 357 10.67 0.06 13.11
CA SER A 357 10.26 0.44 14.48
C SER A 357 8.81 0.06 14.83
N LYS A 358 8.07 -0.59 13.91
CA LYS A 358 6.67 -1.02 14.09
C LYS A 358 6.46 -2.52 14.20
N GLN A 359 7.53 -3.30 14.27
CA GLN A 359 7.40 -4.59 14.90
C GLN A 359 7.36 -4.30 16.41
N LEU A 360 6.15 -4.30 16.99
CA LEU A 360 6.04 -4.71 18.39
C LEU A 360 6.96 -5.93 18.55
N PRO A 361 7.83 -5.99 19.57
CA PRO A 361 8.66 -7.15 19.83
C PRO A 361 7.81 -8.39 19.60
N GLN A 362 8.32 -9.37 18.86
CA GLN A 362 7.50 -10.49 18.40
C GLN A 362 6.74 -11.14 19.58
N GLU A 363 7.36 -11.15 20.76
CA GLU A 363 6.83 -11.58 22.06
C GLU A 363 5.66 -10.71 22.57
N GLU A 364 5.71 -9.39 22.44
CA GLU A 364 4.64 -8.50 22.89
C GLU A 364 3.38 -8.66 22.02
N LEU A 365 3.56 -8.69 20.69
CA LEU A 365 2.47 -8.98 19.77
C LEU A 365 1.93 -10.40 19.94
N TYR A 366 2.79 -11.35 20.30
CA TYR A 366 2.41 -12.72 20.63
C TYR A 366 1.49 -12.79 21.86
N LEU A 367 1.85 -12.06 22.92
CA LEU A 367 1.04 -11.95 24.14
C LEU A 367 -0.29 -11.23 23.87
N MET A 368 -0.29 -10.15 23.10
CA MET A 368 -1.51 -9.43 22.73
C MET A 368 -2.49 -10.30 21.93
N VAL A 369 -1.99 -11.07 20.95
CA VAL A 369 -2.83 -12.00 20.18
C VAL A 369 -3.39 -13.10 21.06
N LEU A 370 -2.59 -13.66 21.97
CA LEU A 370 -3.04 -14.67 22.93
C LEU A 370 -4.11 -14.11 23.88
N GLU A 371 -3.93 -12.90 24.38
CA GLU A 371 -4.88 -12.24 25.28
C GLU A 371 -6.21 -11.96 24.59
N VAL A 372 -6.18 -11.43 23.36
CA VAL A 372 -7.38 -11.22 22.54
C VAL A 372 -8.15 -12.53 22.32
N ILE A 373 -7.45 -13.65 22.09
CA ILE A 373 -8.09 -14.98 21.93
C ILE A 373 -8.68 -15.48 23.25
N ARG A 374 -8.01 -15.24 24.38
CA ARG A 374 -8.52 -15.58 25.72
C ARG A 374 -9.79 -14.80 26.05
N SER A 375 -9.81 -13.50 25.76
CA SER A 375 -10.97 -12.65 26.00
C SER A 375 -12.11 -12.88 24.99
N ASN A 376 -11.82 -13.48 23.83
CA ASN A 376 -12.80 -13.72 22.77
C ASN A 376 -12.72 -15.17 22.23
N PRO A 377 -13.24 -16.17 22.96
CA PRO A 377 -13.24 -17.55 22.50
C PRO A 377 -13.91 -17.73 21.14
N GLY A 378 -13.20 -18.33 20.20
CA GLY A 378 -13.68 -18.52 18.83
C GLY A 378 -13.45 -17.33 17.91
N ILE A 379 -12.66 -16.33 18.32
CA ILE A 379 -12.34 -15.17 17.47
C ILE A 379 -11.63 -15.58 16.17
N ARG A 380 -11.95 -14.88 15.09
CA ARG A 380 -11.39 -15.11 13.74
C ARG A 380 -10.17 -14.21 13.48
N PRO A 381 -9.25 -14.60 12.58
CA PRO A 381 -8.11 -13.76 12.19
C PRO A 381 -8.50 -12.36 11.73
N LYS A 382 -9.64 -12.21 11.04
CA LYS A 382 -10.14 -10.90 10.57
C LYS A 382 -10.57 -9.99 11.73
N GLU A 383 -11.10 -10.57 12.80
CA GLU A 383 -11.55 -9.85 13.99
C GLU A 383 -10.36 -9.47 14.87
N ILE A 384 -9.40 -10.39 15.06
CA ILE A 384 -8.11 -10.09 15.69
C ILE A 384 -7.41 -8.94 14.95
N ARG A 385 -7.40 -8.98 13.60
CA ARG A 385 -6.85 -7.90 12.77
C ARG A 385 -7.60 -6.59 12.95
N SER A 386 -8.92 -6.63 13.12
CA SER A 386 -9.74 -5.43 13.34
C SER A 386 -9.44 -4.80 14.70
N GLN A 387 -9.17 -5.60 15.74
CA GLN A 387 -8.91 -5.13 17.09
C GLN A 387 -7.46 -4.66 17.28
N LEU A 388 -6.49 -5.39 16.71
CA LEU A 388 -5.06 -5.09 16.89
C LEU A 388 -4.47 -4.23 15.78
N HIS A 389 -5.25 -3.92 14.74
CA HIS A 389 -4.80 -3.26 13.50
C HIS A 389 -3.54 -3.93 12.87
N HIS A 390 -3.32 -5.22 13.16
CA HIS A 390 -2.17 -6.00 12.71
C HIS A 390 -2.63 -7.34 12.12
N ARG A 391 -1.95 -7.83 11.07
CA ARG A 391 -2.15 -9.20 10.57
C ARG A 391 -1.59 -10.24 11.55
N PRO A 392 -2.40 -11.15 12.11
CA PRO A 392 -1.95 -12.07 13.17
C PRO A 392 -1.38 -13.40 12.64
N ASP A 393 -1.19 -13.56 11.33
CA ASP A 393 -0.97 -14.86 10.68
C ASP A 393 0.26 -15.63 11.20
N ILE A 394 1.34 -14.92 11.51
CA ILE A 394 2.59 -15.50 12.01
C ILE A 394 2.42 -15.91 13.49
N GLN A 395 1.82 -15.03 14.29
CA GLN A 395 1.59 -15.25 15.72
C GLN A 395 0.66 -16.43 15.94
N LEU A 396 -0.45 -16.50 15.20
CA LEU A 396 -1.41 -17.61 15.26
C LEU A 396 -0.75 -18.95 14.91
N ARG A 397 0.10 -18.97 13.86
CA ARG A 397 0.84 -20.18 13.48
C ARG A 397 1.76 -20.65 14.61
N ASN A 398 2.45 -19.73 15.27
CA ASN A 398 3.35 -20.04 16.38
C ASN A 398 2.58 -20.48 17.64
N LEU A 399 1.48 -19.80 17.99
CA LEU A 399 0.61 -20.14 19.13
C LEU A 399 0.01 -21.53 19.01
N VAL A 400 -0.41 -21.91 17.79
CA VAL A 400 -0.89 -23.27 17.50
C VAL A 400 0.24 -24.29 17.58
N ARG A 401 1.42 -23.97 17.05
CA ARG A 401 2.60 -24.86 17.12
C ARG A 401 3.05 -25.12 18.56
N GLN A 402 2.90 -24.14 19.44
CA GLN A 402 3.24 -24.24 20.86
C GLN A 402 2.09 -24.80 21.72
N SER A 403 0.98 -25.22 21.12
CA SER A 403 -0.20 -25.74 21.83
C SER A 403 -0.82 -24.77 22.84
N LEU A 404 -0.56 -23.46 22.73
CA LEU A 404 -1.16 -22.42 23.59
C LEU A 404 -2.54 -21.98 23.09
N VAL A 405 -2.82 -22.21 21.82
CA VAL A 405 -4.09 -21.91 21.16
C VAL A 405 -4.46 -23.09 20.28
N ARG A 406 -5.73 -23.47 20.28
CA ARG A 406 -6.30 -24.45 19.34
C ARG A 406 -7.04 -23.73 18.22
N ALA A 407 -6.83 -24.20 16.99
CA ALA A 407 -7.51 -23.68 15.81
C ALA A 407 -8.57 -24.67 15.36
N GLU A 408 -9.82 -24.24 15.32
CA GLU A 408 -10.94 -25.03 14.80
C GLU A 408 -11.40 -24.47 13.45
N ARG A 409 -11.61 -25.35 12.48
CA ARG A 409 -12.17 -24.96 11.19
C ARG A 409 -13.67 -25.19 11.18
N GLN A 410 -14.42 -24.12 10.90
CA GLN A 410 -15.84 -24.20 10.58
C GLN A 410 -16.01 -23.65 9.16
N GLY A 411 -16.16 -24.57 8.19
CA GLY A 411 -16.14 -24.21 6.77
C GLY A 411 -14.78 -23.65 6.31
N LYS A 412 -14.79 -22.48 5.65
CA LYS A 412 -13.56 -21.77 5.24
C LYS A 412 -12.98 -20.87 6.34
N ALA A 413 -13.72 -20.69 7.44
CA ALA A 413 -13.30 -19.85 8.55
C ALA A 413 -12.50 -20.68 9.57
N VAL A 414 -11.40 -20.08 10.06
CA VAL A 414 -10.62 -20.60 11.18
C VAL A 414 -10.99 -19.77 12.41
N HIS A 415 -11.40 -20.45 13.47
CA HIS A 415 -11.72 -19.88 14.77
C HIS A 415 -10.66 -20.32 15.77
N TYR A 416 -10.20 -19.40 16.62
CA TYR A 416 -9.13 -19.66 17.57
C TYR A 416 -9.66 -19.63 19.00
N TYR A 417 -9.21 -20.59 19.81
CA TYR A 417 -9.55 -20.72 21.22
C TYR A 417 -8.27 -20.87 22.02
N ALA A 418 -8.19 -20.27 23.21
CA ALA A 418 -7.10 -20.55 24.12
C ALA A 418 -7.10 -22.04 24.48
N ALA A 419 -5.92 -22.64 24.61
CA ALA A 419 -5.82 -24.00 25.13
C ALA A 419 -6.22 -23.99 26.61
N GLU A 420 -6.94 -25.03 27.05
CA GLU A 420 -7.19 -25.23 28.48
C GLU A 420 -5.86 -25.55 29.16
N VAL A 421 -5.48 -24.75 30.14
CA VAL A 421 -4.31 -25.03 30.98
C VAL A 421 -4.66 -26.26 31.80
N SER A 422 -3.98 -27.38 31.51
CA SER A 422 -4.06 -28.61 32.29
C SER A 422 -3.27 -28.48 33.59
#